data_AF-A0A3B5KT80-F1
#
_entry.id   AF-A0A3B5KT80-F1
#
_cell.length_a   1.000
_cell.length_b   1.000
_cell.length_c   1.000
_cell.angle_alpha   90.00
_cell.angle_beta   90.00
_cell.angle_gamma   90.00
#
_symmetry.space_group_name_H-M   'P 1'
#
loop_
_entity.id
_entity.type
_entity.pdbx_description
1 polymer ?
#
loop_
_entity_poly.entity_id
_entity_poly.type
_entity_poly.pdbx_seq_one_letter_code
_entity_poly.pdbx_strand_id
1 'polypeptide(L)'
;IFSLQFLDVHCSHCAVVSSSGQMLGAGAGDEIDRSGCVIRMNNAPTRGYEKDVGTRTTFRVVSHTSVPLLVENKQYYFKQSADTTYVFWGPKRNMRQDGEGIIFNVLLKLAVKYPKLNMYVMTQDKIEYCDSVFQNETGKNRMKTGAFLSTGFFTMILAMDMCDRISVYGMIDDNYSNHSDVPYHYYEQKRISECRMYTYHEFTQRGGHRFITEKAIYAKWATQHNIQNNYVQNT
;
A
#
# COMPACT_ATOMS: atom_id res chain seq x y z
N ILE A 1 -17.83 18.93 7.73
CA ILE A 1 -17.73 18.50 6.31
C ILE A 1 -17.14 17.10 6.17
N PHE A 2 -16.38 16.58 7.16
CA PHE A 2 -16.31 15.12 7.36
C PHE A 2 -17.46 14.67 8.27
N SER A 3 -18.24 13.69 7.83
CA SER A 3 -19.04 12.88 8.75
C SER A 3 -18.07 11.96 9.50
N LEU A 4 -18.24 11.79 10.82
CA LEU A 4 -17.50 10.79 11.59
C LEU A 4 -18.06 9.40 11.26
N GLN A 5 -17.80 8.96 10.04
CA GLN A 5 -18.15 7.62 9.58
C GLN A 5 -16.88 6.80 9.52
N PHE A 6 -16.86 5.74 10.32
CA PHE A 6 -15.79 4.76 10.26
C PHE A 6 -15.92 3.92 8.99
N LEU A 7 -14.78 3.44 8.50
CA LEU A 7 -14.79 2.46 7.43
C LEU A 7 -15.30 1.13 8.02
N ASP A 8 -16.49 0.72 7.61
CA ASP A 8 -17.12 -0.53 8.00
C ASP A 8 -17.34 -1.37 6.75
N VAL A 9 -16.38 -2.26 6.46
CA VAL A 9 -16.40 -3.12 5.28
C VAL A 9 -15.86 -4.49 5.63
N HIS A 10 -16.49 -5.51 5.05
CA HIS A 10 -16.07 -6.90 5.13
C HIS A 10 -15.96 -7.50 3.73
N CYS A 11 -14.88 -8.23 3.47
CA CYS A 11 -14.59 -8.88 2.19
C CYS A 11 -14.19 -10.35 2.40
N SER A 12 -14.91 -11.30 1.79
CA SER A 12 -14.56 -12.72 1.93
C SER A 12 -13.18 -13.08 1.35
N HIS A 13 -12.76 -12.40 0.28
CA HIS A 13 -11.44 -12.59 -0.32
C HIS A 13 -10.88 -11.28 -0.85
N CYS A 14 -9.68 -10.95 -0.40
CA CYS A 14 -8.93 -9.77 -0.82
C CYS A 14 -7.70 -10.15 -1.62
N ALA A 15 -7.49 -9.49 -2.76
CA ALA A 15 -6.19 -9.44 -3.43
C ALA A 15 -5.44 -8.17 -3.03
N VAL A 16 -4.30 -8.31 -2.36
CA VAL A 16 -3.38 -7.20 -2.08
C VAL A 16 -2.31 -7.20 -3.16
N VAL A 17 -2.31 -6.16 -3.99
CA VAL A 17 -1.37 -6.03 -5.13
C VAL A 17 -0.31 -4.99 -4.79
N SER A 18 0.93 -5.46 -4.62
CA SER A 18 2.08 -4.57 -4.38
C SER A 18 2.44 -3.77 -5.64
N SER A 19 3.37 -2.83 -5.49
CA SER A 19 3.92 -2.05 -6.61
C SER A 19 5.18 -2.66 -7.23
N SER A 20 5.66 -3.81 -6.75
CA SER A 20 6.95 -4.42 -7.14
C SER A 20 7.07 -4.60 -8.65
N GLY A 21 8.28 -4.37 -9.18
CA GLY A 21 8.62 -4.67 -10.57
C GLY A 21 8.47 -6.14 -10.96
N GLN A 22 8.46 -7.06 -10.00
CA GLN A 22 8.23 -8.49 -10.27
C GLN A 22 6.82 -8.79 -10.75
N MET A 23 5.89 -7.84 -10.65
CA MET A 23 4.59 -7.99 -11.29
C MET A 23 4.68 -7.96 -12.82
N LEU A 24 5.77 -7.44 -13.42
CA LEU A 24 5.92 -7.42 -14.87
C LEU A 24 6.02 -8.83 -15.45
N GLY A 25 5.13 -9.16 -16.37
CA GLY A 25 5.05 -10.49 -16.98
C GLY A 25 4.38 -11.55 -16.09
N ALA A 26 3.85 -11.18 -14.92
CA ALA A 26 3.24 -12.12 -13.99
C ALA A 26 1.98 -12.81 -14.53
N GLY A 27 1.27 -12.19 -15.48
CA GLY A 27 0.03 -12.76 -16.02
C GLY A 27 -1.08 -12.98 -14.98
N ALA A 28 -0.98 -12.36 -13.81
CA ALA A 28 -1.88 -12.59 -12.67
C ALA A 28 -3.18 -11.77 -12.74
N GLY A 29 -3.38 -10.96 -13.79
CA GLY A 29 -4.46 -9.98 -13.86
C GLY A 29 -5.86 -10.57 -13.71
N ASP A 30 -6.13 -11.66 -14.45
CA ASP A 30 -7.43 -12.35 -14.38
C ASP A 30 -7.66 -13.01 -13.02
N GLU A 31 -6.61 -13.46 -12.34
CA GLU A 31 -6.71 -14.03 -11.00
C GLU A 31 -7.01 -12.97 -9.95
N ILE A 32 -6.29 -11.85 -9.99
CA ILE A 32 -6.50 -10.69 -9.12
C ILE A 32 -7.93 -10.18 -9.26
N ASP A 33 -8.43 -10.05 -10.49
CA ASP A 33 -9.76 -9.50 -10.75
C ASP A 33 -10.91 -10.46 -10.35
N ARG A 34 -10.63 -11.72 -10.01
CA ARG A 34 -11.62 -12.66 -9.44
C ARG A 34 -11.84 -12.47 -7.94
N SER A 35 -10.96 -11.76 -7.22
CA SER A 35 -11.14 -11.51 -5.79
C SER A 35 -12.34 -10.61 -5.51
N GLY A 36 -12.98 -10.79 -4.34
CA GLY A 36 -14.10 -9.95 -3.91
C GLY A 36 -13.68 -8.48 -3.82
N CYS A 37 -12.52 -8.23 -3.20
CA CYS A 37 -11.94 -6.92 -3.05
C CYS A 37 -10.50 -6.89 -3.59
N VAL A 38 -10.14 -5.84 -4.33
CA VAL A 38 -8.76 -5.61 -4.81
C VAL A 38 -8.19 -4.37 -4.15
N ILE A 39 -7.09 -4.54 -3.41
CA ILE A 39 -6.43 -3.49 -2.64
C ILE A 39 -5.11 -3.13 -3.33
N ARG A 40 -4.98 -1.86 -3.73
CA ARG A 40 -3.77 -1.30 -4.35
C ARG A 40 -3.18 -0.19 -3.50
N MET A 41 -1.96 0.22 -3.82
CA MET A 41 -1.22 1.21 -3.03
C MET A 41 -0.82 2.41 -3.87
N ASN A 42 -0.83 3.59 -3.26
CA ASN A 42 -0.25 4.82 -3.80
C ASN A 42 -0.69 5.10 -5.24
N ASN A 43 0.23 5.52 -6.11
CA ASN A 43 -0.03 5.83 -7.52
C ASN A 43 0.18 4.61 -8.45
N ALA A 44 0.18 3.38 -7.95
CA ALA A 44 0.35 2.20 -8.80
C ALA A 44 -0.81 2.06 -9.81
N PRO A 45 -0.59 2.23 -11.13
CA PRO A 45 -1.64 2.24 -12.14
C PRO A 45 -2.00 0.83 -12.59
N THR A 46 -3.21 0.64 -13.09
CA THR A 46 -3.59 -0.59 -13.84
C THR A 46 -3.38 -0.44 -15.34
N ARG A 47 -3.52 0.79 -15.85
CA ARG A 47 -3.52 1.05 -17.28
C ARG A 47 -2.17 0.73 -17.92
N GLY A 48 -2.17 -0.12 -18.94
CA GLY A 48 -0.97 -0.62 -19.61
C GLY A 48 -0.31 -1.82 -18.92
N TYR A 49 -0.87 -2.30 -17.80
CA TYR A 49 -0.37 -3.42 -17.01
C TYR A 49 -1.48 -4.45 -16.70
N GLU A 50 -2.62 -4.36 -17.37
CA GLU A 50 -3.85 -5.08 -17.03
C GLU A 50 -3.65 -6.60 -17.01
N LYS A 51 -2.88 -7.14 -17.96
CA LYS A 51 -2.55 -8.57 -18.03
C LYS A 51 -1.85 -9.07 -16.75
N ASP A 52 -1.03 -8.22 -16.17
CA ASP A 52 -0.14 -8.58 -15.08
C ASP A 52 -0.74 -8.27 -13.71
N VAL A 53 -1.41 -7.12 -13.60
CA VAL A 53 -1.90 -6.60 -12.30
C VAL A 53 -3.41 -6.50 -12.23
N GLY A 54 -4.15 -6.80 -13.29
CA GLY A 54 -5.61 -6.70 -13.34
C GLY A 54 -6.10 -5.28 -13.58
N THR A 55 -7.41 -5.12 -13.67
CA THR A 55 -8.10 -3.86 -13.97
C THR A 55 -8.83 -3.26 -12.78
N ARG A 56 -9.25 -4.10 -11.81
CA ARG A 56 -10.11 -3.68 -10.70
C ARG A 56 -9.31 -3.02 -9.58
N THR A 57 -9.95 -2.07 -8.91
CA THR A 57 -9.47 -1.47 -7.65
C THR A 57 -10.66 -1.16 -6.76
N THR A 58 -10.82 -1.91 -5.67
CA THR A 58 -11.85 -1.65 -4.65
C THR A 58 -11.34 -0.63 -3.64
N PHE A 59 -10.13 -0.87 -3.14
CA PHE A 59 -9.47 -0.02 -2.16
C PHE A 59 -8.12 0.48 -2.67
N ARG A 60 -7.79 1.72 -2.32
CA ARG A 60 -6.46 2.28 -2.55
C ARG A 60 -5.92 2.92 -1.29
N VAL A 61 -4.88 2.32 -0.71
CA VAL A 61 -4.19 2.86 0.46
C VAL A 61 -3.10 3.82 -0.01
N VAL A 62 -3.11 5.06 0.47
CA VAL A 62 -2.28 6.14 -0.09
C VAL A 62 -1.47 6.82 1.02
N SER A 63 -0.15 6.77 0.91
CA SER A 63 0.74 7.59 1.73
C SER A 63 0.55 9.07 1.42
N HIS A 64 0.66 9.90 2.45
CA HIS A 64 0.68 11.35 2.33
C HIS A 64 1.68 11.87 1.28
N THR A 65 2.81 11.18 1.08
CA THR A 65 3.81 11.53 0.06
C THR A 65 3.34 11.24 -1.37
N SER A 66 2.39 10.32 -1.56
CA SER A 66 1.83 9.96 -2.86
C SER A 66 0.60 10.78 -3.23
N VAL A 67 -0.01 11.51 -2.28
CA VAL A 67 -1.17 12.37 -2.54
C VAL A 67 -0.92 13.36 -3.69
N PRO A 68 0.22 14.09 -3.76
CA PRO A 68 0.51 14.98 -4.89
C PRO A 68 0.50 14.26 -6.26
N LEU A 69 1.00 13.03 -6.33
CA LEU A 69 1.04 12.24 -7.57
C LEU A 69 -0.37 11.85 -8.04
N LEU A 70 -1.27 11.52 -7.12
CA LEU A 70 -2.67 11.26 -7.46
C LEU A 70 -3.38 12.54 -7.93
N VAL A 71 -3.08 13.68 -7.32
CA VAL A 71 -3.63 14.99 -7.72
C VAL A 71 -3.18 15.41 -9.11
N GLU A 72 -1.92 15.12 -9.47
CA GLU A 72 -1.38 15.37 -10.80
C GLU A 72 -2.18 14.61 -11.86
N ASN A 73 -2.48 13.32 -11.61
CA ASN A 73 -3.31 12.50 -12.49
C ASN A 73 -4.77 12.35 -12.01
N LYS A 74 -5.39 13.46 -11.62
CA LYS A 74 -6.77 13.52 -11.11
C LYS A 74 -7.84 12.95 -12.06
N GLN A 75 -7.61 12.95 -13.37
CA GLN A 75 -8.59 12.39 -14.32
C GLN A 75 -8.68 10.88 -14.18
N TYR A 76 -7.53 10.20 -14.01
CA TYR A 76 -7.50 8.77 -13.79
C TYR A 76 -8.05 8.44 -12.40
N TYR A 77 -7.43 8.94 -11.34
CA TYR A 77 -7.79 8.53 -9.98
C TYR A 77 -9.17 9.05 -9.53
N PHE A 78 -9.52 10.31 -9.79
CA PHE A 78 -10.70 10.92 -9.16
C PHE A 78 -11.93 11.01 -10.07
N LYS A 79 -11.84 10.52 -11.31
CA LYS A 79 -12.98 10.46 -12.24
C LYS A 79 -13.16 9.09 -12.86
N GLN A 80 -12.12 8.55 -13.49
CA GLN A 80 -12.21 7.21 -14.11
C GLN A 80 -12.30 6.11 -13.04
N SER A 81 -11.61 6.29 -11.91
CA SER A 81 -11.67 5.38 -10.75
C SER A 81 -12.53 5.95 -9.60
N ALA A 82 -13.62 6.65 -9.91
CA ALA A 82 -14.46 7.31 -8.91
C ALA A 82 -15.10 6.34 -7.88
N ASP A 83 -15.29 5.07 -8.26
CA ASP A 83 -15.86 4.03 -7.38
C ASP A 83 -14.83 3.44 -6.40
N THR A 84 -13.54 3.79 -6.53
CA THR A 84 -12.49 3.34 -5.61
C THR A 84 -12.66 4.01 -4.24
N THR A 85 -12.54 3.23 -3.18
CA THR A 85 -12.43 3.74 -1.81
C THR A 85 -10.98 4.04 -1.47
N TYR A 86 -10.69 5.28 -1.11
CA TYR A 86 -9.35 5.76 -0.79
C TYR A 86 -9.14 5.80 0.72
N VAL A 87 -8.03 5.22 1.20
CA VAL A 87 -7.62 5.26 2.60
C VAL A 87 -6.25 5.94 2.70
N PHE A 88 -6.23 7.18 3.20
CA PHE A 88 -5.02 7.99 3.29
C PHE A 88 -4.34 7.82 4.66
N TRP A 89 -3.02 7.77 4.68
CA TRP A 89 -2.23 7.71 5.91
C TRP A 89 -1.02 8.64 5.84
N GLY A 90 -0.54 9.12 6.99
CA GLY A 90 0.63 9.98 7.05
C GLY A 90 1.02 10.38 8.47
N PRO A 91 2.19 11.00 8.65
CA PRO A 91 2.62 11.48 9.94
C PRO A 91 1.70 12.59 10.44
N LYS A 92 1.49 12.66 11.76
CA LYS A 92 0.63 13.64 12.42
C LYS A 92 0.82 15.05 11.90
N ARG A 93 2.08 15.50 11.72
CA ARG A 93 2.42 16.85 11.21
C ARG A 93 1.72 17.19 9.89
N ASN A 94 1.64 16.24 8.96
CA ASN A 94 1.07 16.48 7.62
C ASN A 94 -0.44 16.23 7.58
N MET A 95 -0.98 15.54 8.59
CA MET A 95 -2.37 15.08 8.66
C MET A 95 -3.21 15.82 9.72
N ARG A 96 -2.71 16.93 10.29
CA ARG A 96 -3.43 17.71 11.30
C ARG A 96 -4.74 18.28 10.74
N GLN A 97 -5.78 18.27 11.57
CA GLN A 97 -7.12 18.73 11.20
C GLN A 97 -7.41 20.18 11.64
N ASP A 98 -6.47 20.81 12.30
CA ASP A 98 -6.52 22.19 12.80
C ASP A 98 -6.19 23.25 11.74
N GLY A 99 -6.12 22.86 10.46
CA GLY A 99 -5.75 23.73 9.36
C GLY A 99 -4.24 23.83 9.10
N GLU A 100 -3.39 23.23 9.94
CA GLU A 100 -1.93 23.21 9.71
C GLU A 100 -1.44 21.95 8.98
N GLY A 101 -2.32 20.95 8.79
CA GLY A 101 -1.98 19.71 8.08
C GLY A 101 -1.96 19.91 6.56
N ILE A 102 -0.77 20.12 5.99
CA ILE A 102 -0.61 20.39 4.54
C ILE A 102 -1.35 19.38 3.67
N ILE A 103 -1.20 18.08 3.96
CA ILE A 103 -1.83 17.02 3.16
C ILE A 103 -3.31 16.90 3.51
N PHE A 104 -3.69 16.99 4.78
CA PHE A 104 -5.10 16.97 5.18
C PHE A 104 -5.90 18.08 4.50
N ASN A 105 -5.33 19.28 4.40
CA ASN A 105 -5.94 20.42 3.71
C ASN A 105 -6.13 20.16 2.20
N VAL A 106 -5.20 19.43 1.56
CA VAL A 106 -5.36 18.99 0.17
C VAL A 106 -6.52 17.99 0.07
N LEU A 107 -6.59 17.02 0.97
CA LEU A 107 -7.68 16.03 1.00
C LEU A 107 -9.05 16.68 1.22
N LEU A 108 -9.14 17.69 2.09
CA LEU A 108 -10.35 18.50 2.28
C LEU A 108 -10.81 19.16 0.98
N LYS A 109 -9.89 19.79 0.23
CA LYS A 109 -10.20 20.41 -1.06
C LYS A 109 -10.64 19.38 -2.09
N LEU A 110 -10.07 18.17 -2.07
CA LEU A 110 -10.47 17.07 -2.95
C LEU A 110 -11.88 16.56 -2.61
N ALA A 111 -12.19 16.36 -1.34
CA ALA A 111 -13.51 15.91 -0.89
C ALA A 111 -14.61 16.91 -1.29
N VAL A 112 -14.35 18.22 -1.17
CA VAL A 112 -15.28 19.26 -1.65
C VAL A 112 -15.43 19.23 -3.17
N LYS A 113 -14.33 19.03 -3.90
CA LYS A 113 -14.33 19.05 -5.36
C LYS A 113 -14.96 17.80 -5.99
N TYR A 114 -14.85 16.65 -5.33
CA TYR A 114 -15.32 15.36 -5.81
C TYR A 114 -16.19 14.68 -4.74
N PRO A 115 -17.43 15.16 -4.53
CA PRO A 115 -18.28 14.71 -3.42
C PRO A 115 -18.72 13.24 -3.52
N LYS A 116 -18.50 12.59 -4.67
CA LYS A 116 -18.77 11.16 -4.87
C LYS A 116 -17.62 10.24 -4.47
N LEU A 117 -16.42 10.78 -4.20
CA LEU A 117 -15.29 9.94 -3.80
C LEU A 117 -15.45 9.48 -2.36
N ASN A 118 -15.24 8.18 -2.16
CA ASN A 118 -15.16 7.59 -0.83
C ASN A 118 -13.74 7.77 -0.30
N MET A 119 -13.54 8.74 0.60
CA MET A 119 -12.23 9.10 1.13
C MET A 119 -12.20 8.98 2.65
N TYR A 120 -11.27 8.17 3.16
CA TYR A 120 -11.03 7.95 4.58
C TYR A 120 -9.59 8.31 4.92
N VAL A 121 -9.37 8.72 6.17
CA VAL A 121 -8.04 8.99 6.71
C VAL A 121 -7.81 8.06 7.91
N MET A 122 -6.67 7.38 7.96
CA MET A 122 -6.31 6.60 9.14
C MET A 122 -6.21 7.50 10.37
N THR A 123 -6.91 7.12 11.43
CA THR A 123 -6.87 7.81 12.73
C THR A 123 -5.48 7.73 13.34
N GLN A 124 -5.14 8.69 14.20
CA GLN A 124 -3.88 8.67 14.95
C GLN A 124 -3.71 7.35 15.75
N ASP A 125 -4.77 6.88 16.40
CA ASP A 125 -4.76 5.63 17.18
C ASP A 125 -4.43 4.42 16.31
N LYS A 126 -4.98 4.34 15.09
CA LYS A 126 -4.64 3.27 14.14
C LYS A 126 -3.19 3.35 13.66
N ILE A 127 -2.63 4.55 13.48
CA ILE A 127 -1.20 4.72 13.16
C ILE A 127 -0.33 4.21 14.32
N GLU A 128 -0.66 4.60 15.56
CA GLU A 128 0.06 4.15 16.76
C GLU A 128 -0.09 2.64 16.99
N TYR A 129 -1.25 2.06 16.66
CA TYR A 129 -1.44 0.62 16.66
C TYR A 129 -0.47 -0.07 15.69
N CYS A 130 -0.37 0.40 14.44
CA CYS A 130 0.60 -0.16 13.48
C CYS A 130 2.05 -0.05 14.00
N ASP A 131 2.37 1.04 14.70
CA ASP A 131 3.70 1.22 15.32
C ASP A 131 3.95 0.18 16.42
N SER A 132 2.93 -0.11 17.24
CA SER A 132 3.00 -1.11 18.29
C SER A 132 3.15 -2.52 17.72
N VAL A 133 2.43 -2.85 16.65
CA VAL A 133 2.55 -4.12 15.94
C VAL A 133 3.98 -4.30 15.43
N PHE A 134 4.55 -3.30 14.75
CA PHE A 134 5.94 -3.38 14.28
C PHE A 134 6.94 -3.56 15.43
N GLN A 135 6.75 -2.84 16.52
CA GLN A 135 7.60 -2.98 17.70
C GLN A 135 7.50 -4.38 18.31
N ASN A 136 6.31 -4.96 18.39
CA ASN A 136 6.09 -6.30 18.93
C ASN A 136 6.71 -7.38 18.04
N GLU A 137 6.63 -7.21 16.72
CA GLU A 137 7.22 -8.15 15.76
C GLU A 137 8.75 -8.12 15.74
N THR A 138 9.35 -6.94 15.96
CA THR A 138 10.80 -6.74 15.75
C THR A 138 11.60 -6.53 17.04
N GLY A 139 10.92 -6.27 18.16
CA GLY A 139 11.53 -5.75 19.39
C GLY A 139 12.07 -4.32 19.25
N LYS A 140 11.88 -3.64 18.10
CA LYS A 140 12.46 -2.33 17.80
C LYS A 140 11.39 -1.26 17.73
N ASN A 141 11.49 -0.27 18.61
CA ASN A 141 10.64 0.92 18.53
C ASN A 141 11.07 1.79 17.33
N ARG A 142 10.20 1.92 16.32
CA ARG A 142 10.53 2.66 15.10
C ARG A 142 10.77 4.15 15.31
N MET A 143 10.13 4.76 16.30
CA MET A 143 10.33 6.18 16.61
C MET A 143 11.72 6.43 17.20
N LYS A 144 12.26 5.47 17.96
CA LYS A 144 13.64 5.51 18.46
C LYS A 144 14.67 5.24 17.37
N THR A 145 14.38 4.31 16.45
CA THR A 145 15.31 3.93 15.36
C THR A 145 15.19 4.82 14.13
N GLY A 146 14.19 5.70 14.07
CA GLY A 146 13.92 6.53 12.89
C GLY A 146 13.42 5.73 11.68
N ALA A 147 12.89 4.52 11.88
CA ALA A 147 12.33 3.69 10.82
C ALA A 147 10.93 4.18 10.40
N PHE A 148 10.67 4.16 9.10
CA PHE A 148 9.38 4.53 8.52
C PHE A 148 8.66 3.29 7.99
N LEU A 149 7.44 3.04 8.46
CA LEU A 149 6.63 1.93 7.94
C LEU A 149 6.24 2.20 6.48
N SER A 150 6.26 1.16 5.64
CA SER A 150 5.82 1.28 4.26
C SER A 150 4.29 1.37 4.16
N THR A 151 3.79 1.85 3.02
CA THR A 151 2.34 1.74 2.73
C THR A 151 1.89 0.28 2.70
N GLY A 152 2.77 -0.65 2.34
CA GLY A 152 2.51 -2.09 2.41
C GLY A 152 2.13 -2.53 3.81
N PHE A 153 2.82 -2.03 4.84
CA PHE A 153 2.56 -2.41 6.23
C PHE A 153 1.16 -1.97 6.69
N PHE A 154 0.80 -0.70 6.42
CA PHE A 154 -0.55 -0.20 6.70
C PHE A 154 -1.62 -0.93 5.91
N THR A 155 -1.32 -1.32 4.67
CA THR A 155 -2.24 -2.06 3.80
C THR A 155 -2.47 -3.48 4.28
N MET A 156 -1.42 -4.17 4.74
CA MET A 156 -1.55 -5.53 5.29
C MET A 156 -2.37 -5.53 6.56
N ILE A 157 -2.14 -4.60 7.48
CA ILE A 157 -2.96 -4.46 8.69
C ILE A 157 -4.42 -4.18 8.33
N LEU A 158 -4.66 -3.23 7.41
CA LEU A 158 -6.02 -2.95 6.95
C LEU A 158 -6.68 -4.17 6.31
N ALA A 159 -5.97 -4.93 5.47
CA ALA A 159 -6.49 -6.16 4.87
C ALA A 159 -6.84 -7.21 5.93
N MET A 160 -6.02 -7.38 6.96
CA MET A 160 -6.30 -8.30 8.06
C MET A 160 -7.53 -7.90 8.90
N ASP A 161 -7.83 -6.60 9.00
CA ASP A 161 -9.04 -6.14 9.69
C ASP A 161 -10.33 -6.41 8.89
N MET A 162 -10.23 -6.45 7.55
CA MET A 162 -11.39 -6.42 6.65
C MET A 162 -11.70 -7.77 5.98
N CYS A 163 -10.72 -8.67 5.90
CA CYS A 163 -10.76 -9.81 4.97
C CYS A 163 -10.64 -11.17 5.66
N ASP A 164 -11.47 -12.14 5.26
CA ASP A 164 -11.36 -13.53 5.76
C ASP A 164 -10.16 -14.28 5.18
N ARG A 165 -9.84 -13.98 3.91
CA ARG A 165 -8.70 -14.52 3.18
C ARG A 165 -8.00 -13.42 2.40
N ILE A 166 -6.67 -13.45 2.40
CA ILE A 166 -5.84 -12.49 1.67
C ILE A 166 -4.93 -13.25 0.70
N SER A 167 -4.94 -12.85 -0.56
CA SER A 167 -3.94 -13.24 -1.56
C SER A 167 -3.02 -12.07 -1.83
N VAL A 168 -1.72 -12.26 -1.66
CA VAL A 168 -0.71 -11.20 -1.81
C VAL A 168 0.07 -11.42 -3.10
N TYR A 169 0.14 -10.38 -3.93
CA TYR A 169 0.86 -10.40 -5.21
C TYR A 169 2.01 -9.38 -5.19
N GLY A 170 3.21 -9.82 -5.58
CA GLY A 170 4.38 -8.95 -5.70
C GLY A 170 5.01 -8.52 -4.37
N MET A 171 4.68 -9.16 -3.23
CA MET A 171 5.46 -9.01 -2.00
C MET A 171 6.32 -10.26 -1.82
N ILE A 172 7.52 -10.23 -2.39
CA ILE A 172 8.45 -11.36 -2.40
C ILE A 172 9.02 -11.62 -1.00
N ASP A 173 9.42 -12.85 -0.76
CA ASP A 173 10.14 -13.27 0.44
C ASP A 173 11.61 -12.80 0.42
N ASP A 174 12.40 -13.34 1.36
CA ASP A 174 13.80 -12.97 1.57
C ASP A 174 14.71 -13.30 0.35
N ASN A 175 14.23 -14.02 -0.67
CA ASN A 175 14.95 -14.28 -1.92
C ASN A 175 14.80 -13.16 -2.97
N TYR A 176 14.29 -11.97 -2.61
CA TYR A 176 14.14 -10.82 -3.50
C TYR A 176 15.39 -10.47 -4.35
N SER A 177 16.60 -10.83 -3.89
CA SER A 177 17.86 -10.61 -4.60
C SER A 177 18.20 -11.67 -5.65
N ASN A 178 17.62 -12.88 -5.57
CA ASN A 178 17.82 -13.95 -6.55
C ASN A 178 16.89 -13.80 -7.77
N HIS A 179 15.83 -13.00 -7.65
CA HIS A 179 14.81 -12.83 -8.68
C HIS A 179 15.05 -11.56 -9.51
N SER A 180 15.98 -11.65 -10.47
CA SER A 180 16.08 -10.79 -11.68
C SER A 180 16.29 -9.28 -11.48
N ASP A 181 16.97 -8.62 -12.44
CA ASP A 181 17.15 -7.16 -12.47
C ASP A 181 15.84 -6.44 -12.90
N VAL A 182 14.85 -6.43 -12.00
CA VAL A 182 13.56 -5.76 -12.17
C VAL A 182 13.60 -4.32 -11.64
N PRO A 183 12.81 -3.40 -12.23
CA PRO A 183 12.66 -2.05 -11.66
C PRO A 183 12.04 -2.10 -10.26
N TYR A 184 12.24 -1.06 -9.46
CA TYR A 184 11.61 -0.95 -8.15
C TYR A 184 10.08 -1.03 -8.22
N HIS A 185 9.48 -0.34 -9.19
CA HIS A 185 8.05 -0.41 -9.47
C HIS A 185 7.77 -0.93 -10.87
N TYR A 186 6.69 -1.72 -11.05
CA TYR A 186 6.31 -2.23 -12.38
C TYR A 186 5.97 -1.13 -13.40
N TYR A 187 5.63 0.06 -12.92
CA TYR A 187 5.18 1.19 -13.74
C TYR A 187 6.23 2.30 -13.91
N GLU A 188 7.44 2.10 -13.42
CA GLU A 188 8.54 3.05 -13.58
C GLU A 188 9.52 2.57 -14.65
N GLN A 189 10.10 3.52 -15.38
CA GLN A 189 11.26 3.23 -16.24
C GLN A 189 12.43 2.78 -15.35
N LYS A 190 13.22 1.78 -15.79
CA LYS A 190 14.33 1.10 -15.07
C LYS A 190 15.45 2.05 -14.58
N ARG A 191 15.14 2.96 -13.66
CA ARG A 191 16.09 3.92 -13.08
C ARG A 191 16.84 3.31 -11.90
N ILE A 192 16.13 2.53 -11.08
CA ILE A 192 16.65 1.90 -9.87
C ILE A 192 16.08 0.48 -9.81
N SER A 193 16.95 -0.51 -9.61
CA SER A 193 16.52 -1.90 -9.41
C SER A 193 15.90 -2.09 -8.04
N GLU A 194 14.92 -3.00 -7.95
CA GLU A 194 14.21 -3.29 -6.71
C GLU A 194 15.15 -3.64 -5.56
N CYS A 195 16.11 -4.55 -5.82
CA CYS A 195 17.11 -4.98 -4.85
C CYS A 195 17.91 -3.79 -4.28
N ARG A 196 18.42 -2.89 -5.15
CA ARG A 196 19.19 -1.72 -4.69
C ARG A 196 18.34 -0.79 -3.83
N MET A 197 17.07 -0.58 -4.19
CA MET A 197 16.16 0.26 -3.41
C MET A 197 15.90 -0.35 -2.02
N TYR A 198 15.60 -1.65 -1.97
CA TYR A 198 15.36 -2.35 -0.70
C TYR A 198 16.57 -2.33 0.22
N THR A 199 17.75 -2.71 -0.29
CA THR A 199 18.99 -2.70 0.49
C THR A 199 19.31 -1.30 1.00
N TYR A 200 19.21 -0.27 0.15
CA TYR A 200 19.48 1.11 0.55
C TYR A 200 18.58 1.57 1.71
N HIS A 201 17.26 1.38 1.59
CA HIS A 201 16.34 1.80 2.64
C HIS A 201 16.49 0.97 3.92
N GLU A 202 16.69 -0.34 3.82
CA GLU A 202 16.82 -1.24 4.97
C GLU A 202 17.97 -0.79 5.89
N PHE A 203 19.13 -0.49 5.31
CA PHE A 203 20.34 -0.16 6.06
C PHE A 203 20.53 1.35 6.32
N THR A 204 19.63 2.19 5.81
CA THR A 204 19.63 3.63 6.11
C THR A 204 19.32 3.85 7.60
N GLN A 205 20.23 4.55 8.29
CA GLN A 205 20.18 4.74 9.74
C GLN A 205 18.93 5.49 10.23
N ARG A 206 18.47 6.52 9.50
CA ARG A 206 17.26 7.30 9.83
C ARG A 206 16.48 7.67 8.57
N GLY A 207 15.15 7.60 8.64
CA GLY A 207 14.26 7.94 7.53
C GLY A 207 14.12 6.84 6.46
N GLY A 208 14.82 5.72 6.64
CA GLY A 208 14.68 4.54 5.78
C GLY A 208 13.41 3.74 6.09
N HIS A 209 12.89 3.08 5.05
CA HIS A 209 11.91 2.02 5.22
C HIS A 209 12.61 0.73 5.64
N ARG A 210 11.89 -0.17 6.30
CA ARG A 210 12.42 -1.49 6.67
C ARG A 210 11.79 -2.56 5.79
N PHE A 211 11.94 -2.40 4.48
CA PHE A 211 11.25 -3.22 3.48
C PHE A 211 11.55 -4.71 3.60
N ILE A 212 12.78 -5.10 3.97
CA ILE A 212 13.18 -6.50 4.14
C ILE A 212 12.62 -7.01 5.46
N THR A 213 12.80 -6.25 6.55
CA THR A 213 12.20 -6.59 7.85
C THR A 213 10.68 -6.76 7.74
N GLU A 214 9.98 -5.85 7.04
CA GLU A 214 8.53 -5.91 6.86
C GLU A 214 8.11 -7.15 6.05
N LYS A 215 8.86 -7.54 5.03
CA LYS A 215 8.59 -8.78 4.26
C LYS A 215 8.72 -10.03 5.12
N ALA A 216 9.74 -10.10 5.98
CA ALA A 216 9.89 -11.19 6.93
C ALA A 216 8.70 -11.27 7.91
N ILE A 217 8.16 -10.12 8.33
CA ILE A 217 6.92 -10.05 9.13
C ILE A 217 5.74 -10.62 8.34
N TYR A 218 5.56 -10.24 7.07
CA TYR A 218 4.46 -10.75 6.25
C TYR A 218 4.56 -12.25 6.00
N ALA A 219 5.77 -12.77 5.78
CA ALA A 219 6.02 -14.20 5.65
C ALA A 219 5.64 -14.95 6.94
N LYS A 220 5.97 -14.39 8.12
CA LYS A 220 5.53 -14.92 9.41
C LYS A 220 4.01 -14.89 9.54
N TRP A 221 3.35 -13.76 9.25
CA TRP A 221 1.89 -13.64 9.31
C TRP A 221 1.18 -14.63 8.39
N ALA A 222 1.75 -14.94 7.22
CA ALA A 222 1.20 -15.95 6.32
C ALA A 222 1.20 -17.38 6.88
N THR A 223 1.97 -17.66 7.94
CA THR A 223 1.92 -18.95 8.65
C THR A 223 0.90 -18.95 9.80
N GLN A 224 0.40 -17.77 10.20
CA GLN A 224 -0.46 -17.58 11.38
C GLN A 224 -1.89 -17.17 11.02
N HIS A 225 -2.08 -16.63 9.80
CA HIS A 225 -3.33 -16.09 9.30
C HIS A 225 -3.63 -16.68 7.92
N ASN A 226 -4.86 -16.50 7.43
CA ASN A 226 -5.29 -16.97 6.11
C ASN A 226 -4.77 -16.07 4.97
N ILE A 227 -3.44 -15.99 4.85
CA ILE A 227 -2.73 -15.17 3.88
C ILE A 227 -1.94 -16.10 2.95
N GLN A 228 -2.21 -16.02 1.66
CA GLN A 228 -1.50 -16.76 0.63
C GLN A 228 -0.59 -15.80 -0.15
N ASN A 229 0.71 -16.04 -0.11
CA ASN A 229 1.66 -15.33 -0.94
C ASN A 229 1.72 -15.99 -2.32
N ASN A 230 1.32 -15.26 -3.35
CA ASN A 230 1.45 -15.67 -4.74
C ASN A 230 2.73 -15.06 -5.30
N TYR A 231 3.82 -15.83 -5.20
CA TYR A 231 5.09 -15.46 -5.78
C TYR A 231 5.03 -15.66 -7.30
N VAL A 232 5.45 -14.64 -8.04
CA VAL A 232 5.52 -14.70 -9.50
C VAL A 232 6.71 -15.59 -9.84
N GLN A 233 6.46 -16.78 -10.39
CA GLN A 233 7.53 -17.57 -10.99
C GLN A 233 7.84 -16.97 -12.36
N ASN A 234 8.96 -16.26 -12.46
CA ASN A 234 9.52 -15.88 -13.76
C ASN A 234 9.95 -17.17 -14.48
N THR A 235 9.19 -17.61 -15.48
CA THR A 235 9.63 -18.59 -16.48
C THR A 235 10.49 -17.92 -17.54
#